data_AF-A0A1F8Q8W5-F1
#
_entry.id   AF-A0A1F8Q8W5-F1
#
_cell.length_a   1.000
_cell.length_b   1.000
_cell.length_c   1.000
_cell.angle_alpha   90.00
_cell.angle_beta   90.00
_cell.angle_gamma   90.00
#
_symmetry.space_group_name_H-M   'P 1'
#
loop_
_entity.id
_entity.type
_entity.pdbx_description
1 polymer ?
#
loop_
_entity_poly.entity_id
_entity_poly.type
_entity_poly.pdbx_seq_one_letter_code
_entity_poly.pdbx_strand_id
1 'polypeptide(L)'
;MRKLENQLEAVQDELTILDRRLELVKSRRIQLEALAGQSEVFATALASGEMDVETQMKLFASLQKHAGDLDTELGKLQGERRGIERRLEQLKNQLEQINSSRPPERFKAAVEVDVSAGGRLNFQLSYTVAKAGWKPLYDLRLSDTVGKTQLEAGYLAQVTQLSGEDWVGVELSLSTARPALATILPELKPWFIQPQIAAPVRPALRNAAALPTMDMTMSAKAVEEPVEEAVSKIDGSGASITYHTAAKVDIPSDGSAHKVTIGRFALKPDLDYVSSPRLVEAVYRKAKLVNESDYLLLPGTANLFSGEEFIGSTALELTTPQGEIELYLGVEDRIRVERELKRREVDKSLIGGKRRVHYGYELKLENLLPSAVHLTVHDQMPVGRHEDIKVKLEAAVPKPQEPGELNLLDWELDLAPKEKKTIRFDFQVEYPQEMRVMGLP
;
A
#
# COMPACT_ATOMS: atom_id res chain seq x y z
N MET A 1 -27.63 2.93 -22.64
CA MET A 1 -28.62 2.46 -21.66
C MET A 1 -29.02 1.02 -21.98
N ARG A 2 -30.27 0.67 -22.35
CA ARG A 2 -30.78 -0.73 -22.46
C ARG A 2 -29.86 -1.80 -23.06
N LYS A 3 -29.07 -1.49 -24.10
CA LYS A 3 -28.08 -2.45 -24.65
C LYS A 3 -26.91 -2.74 -23.68
N LEU A 4 -26.39 -1.73 -22.98
CA LEU A 4 -25.33 -1.90 -21.98
C LEU A 4 -25.85 -2.55 -20.70
N GLU A 5 -27.09 -2.26 -20.29
CA GLU A 5 -27.72 -2.86 -19.11
C GLU A 5 -27.83 -4.39 -19.29
N ASN A 6 -28.35 -4.84 -20.44
CA ASN A 6 -28.39 -6.25 -20.81
C ASN A 6 -26.99 -6.89 -20.92
N GLN A 7 -25.96 -6.13 -21.33
CA GLN A 7 -24.58 -6.62 -21.37
C GLN A 7 -23.95 -6.74 -19.97
N LEU A 8 -24.28 -5.83 -19.06
CA LEU A 8 -23.83 -5.89 -17.67
C LEU A 8 -24.45 -7.09 -16.94
N GLU A 9 -25.74 -7.33 -17.13
CA GLU A 9 -26.47 -8.49 -16.60
C GLU A 9 -25.88 -9.81 -17.11
N ALA A 10 -25.65 -9.93 -18.43
CA ALA A 10 -25.01 -11.12 -19.01
C ALA A 10 -23.59 -11.38 -18.46
N VAL A 11 -22.78 -10.33 -18.24
CA VAL A 11 -21.43 -10.45 -17.68
C VAL A 11 -21.46 -10.79 -16.17
N GLN A 12 -22.50 -10.37 -15.44
CA GLN A 12 -22.73 -10.78 -14.04
C GLN A 12 -23.15 -12.25 -13.93
N ASP A 13 -23.97 -12.73 -14.87
CA ASP A 13 -24.34 -14.15 -14.96
C ASP A 13 -23.12 -15.02 -15.31
N GLU A 14 -22.30 -14.60 -16.29
CA GLU A 14 -21.04 -15.27 -16.63
C GLU A 14 -20.11 -15.38 -15.41
N LEU A 15 -19.95 -14.28 -14.65
CA LEU A 15 -19.14 -14.27 -13.42
C LEU A 15 -19.70 -15.24 -12.36
N THR A 16 -21.02 -15.24 -12.16
CA THR A 16 -21.71 -16.12 -11.19
C THR A 16 -21.54 -17.60 -11.56
N ILE A 17 -21.59 -17.94 -12.85
CA ILE A 17 -21.34 -19.30 -13.33
C ILE A 17 -19.87 -19.68 -13.10
N LEU A 18 -18.94 -18.77 -13.36
CA LEU A 18 -17.51 -18.99 -13.20
C LEU A 18 -17.12 -19.19 -11.73
N ASP A 19 -17.66 -18.38 -10.80
CA ASP A 19 -17.42 -18.54 -9.36
C ASP A 19 -17.90 -19.89 -8.82
N ARG A 20 -19.08 -20.36 -9.26
CA ARG A 20 -19.57 -21.72 -8.92
C ARG A 20 -18.62 -22.82 -9.40
N ARG A 21 -18.02 -22.65 -10.59
CA ARG A 21 -17.01 -23.60 -11.11
C ARG A 21 -15.71 -23.51 -10.30
N LEU A 22 -15.28 -22.31 -9.93
CA LEU A 22 -14.09 -22.06 -9.11
C LEU A 22 -14.22 -22.75 -7.74
N GLU A 23 -15.35 -22.60 -7.05
CA GLU A 23 -15.60 -23.29 -5.77
C GLU A 23 -15.66 -24.82 -5.92
N LEU A 24 -16.25 -25.33 -7.01
CA LEU A 24 -16.26 -26.78 -7.29
C LEU A 24 -14.83 -27.34 -7.46
N VAL A 25 -13.96 -26.65 -8.19
CA VAL A 25 -12.58 -27.09 -8.42
C VAL A 25 -11.73 -26.95 -7.14
N LYS A 26 -11.90 -25.87 -6.36
CA LYS A 26 -11.28 -25.74 -5.03
C LYS A 26 -11.68 -26.89 -4.09
N SER A 27 -12.98 -27.19 -4.03
CA SER A 27 -13.51 -28.27 -3.19
C SER A 27 -12.91 -29.63 -3.56
N ARG A 28 -12.80 -29.93 -4.87
CA ARG A 28 -12.10 -31.13 -5.37
C ARG A 28 -10.62 -31.14 -4.99
N ARG A 29 -9.93 -30.00 -5.06
CA ARG A 29 -8.52 -29.90 -4.69
C ARG A 29 -8.28 -30.17 -3.19
N ILE A 30 -9.14 -29.62 -2.34
CA ILE A 30 -9.13 -29.87 -0.87
C ILE A 30 -9.43 -31.33 -0.56
N GLN A 31 -10.41 -31.94 -1.24
CA GLN A 31 -10.71 -33.37 -1.08
C GLN A 31 -9.54 -34.27 -1.49
N LEU A 32 -8.85 -33.93 -2.59
CA LEU A 32 -7.72 -34.69 -3.09
C LEU A 32 -6.47 -34.53 -2.20
N GLU A 33 -6.26 -33.36 -1.62
CA GLU A 33 -5.23 -33.10 -0.61
C GLU A 33 -5.51 -33.85 0.70
N ALA A 34 -6.77 -33.84 1.17
CA ALA A 34 -7.20 -34.63 2.33
C ALA A 34 -7.04 -36.14 2.10
N LEU A 35 -7.23 -36.63 0.87
CA LEU A 35 -6.98 -38.03 0.49
C LEU A 35 -5.48 -38.35 0.47
N ALA A 36 -4.65 -37.48 -0.11
CA ALA A 36 -3.19 -37.62 -0.12
C ALA A 36 -2.58 -37.55 1.29
N GLY A 37 -3.24 -36.84 2.23
CA GLY A 37 -2.85 -36.73 3.63
C GLY A 37 -3.10 -37.97 4.50
N GLN A 38 -3.79 -39.02 4.00
CA GLN A 38 -4.06 -40.26 4.77
C GLN A 38 -2.86 -41.22 4.82
N SER A 39 -1.66 -40.68 5.08
CA SER A 39 -0.38 -41.43 5.08
C SER A 39 -0.39 -42.65 6.01
N GLU A 40 -1.08 -42.58 7.13
CA GLU A 40 -1.20 -43.66 8.12
C GLU A 40 -2.01 -44.87 7.60
N VAL A 41 -3.07 -44.62 6.82
CA VAL A 41 -3.88 -45.67 6.15
C VAL A 41 -3.03 -46.37 5.09
N PHE A 42 -2.30 -45.59 4.28
CA PHE A 42 -1.40 -46.16 3.27
C PHE A 42 -0.23 -46.94 3.90
N ALA A 43 0.32 -46.48 5.03
CA ALA A 43 1.37 -47.19 5.75
C ALA A 43 0.88 -48.51 6.37
N THR A 44 -0.34 -48.53 6.89
CA THR A 44 -0.96 -49.75 7.45
C THR A 44 -1.23 -50.78 6.36
N ALA A 45 -1.71 -50.36 5.19
CA ALA A 45 -1.96 -51.25 4.04
C ALA A 45 -0.68 -51.87 3.43
N LEU A 46 0.48 -51.21 3.57
CA LEU A 46 1.78 -51.83 3.25
C LEU A 46 2.24 -52.79 4.34
N ALA A 47 2.02 -52.45 5.61
CA ALA A 47 2.39 -53.31 6.75
C ALA A 47 1.55 -54.60 6.82
N SER A 48 0.30 -54.57 6.34
CA SER A 48 -0.57 -55.76 6.20
C SER A 48 -0.25 -56.63 4.98
N GLY A 49 0.53 -56.11 4.03
CA GLY A 49 0.81 -56.79 2.75
C GLY A 49 -0.35 -56.77 1.75
N GLU A 50 -1.40 -55.98 2.00
CA GLU A 50 -2.56 -55.85 1.12
C GLU A 50 -2.27 -54.98 -0.13
N MET A 51 -1.18 -54.22 -0.12
CA MET A 51 -0.74 -53.36 -1.22
C MET A 51 0.79 -53.32 -1.32
N ASP A 52 1.33 -53.43 -2.53
CA ASP A 52 2.77 -53.33 -2.78
C ASP A 52 3.26 -51.87 -2.97
N VAL A 53 4.57 -51.68 -2.82
CA VAL A 53 5.24 -50.38 -2.94
C VAL A 53 5.07 -49.78 -4.34
N GLU A 54 5.04 -50.60 -5.39
CA GLU A 54 4.93 -50.13 -6.78
C GLU A 54 3.52 -49.55 -7.05
N THR A 55 2.49 -50.19 -6.52
CA THR A 55 1.08 -49.76 -6.57
C THR A 55 0.89 -48.49 -5.76
N GLN A 56 1.50 -48.39 -4.58
CA GLN A 56 1.49 -47.16 -3.78
C GLN A 56 2.16 -45.99 -4.52
N MET A 57 3.32 -46.20 -5.15
CA MET A 57 4.00 -45.17 -5.95
C MET A 57 3.17 -44.75 -7.17
N LYS A 58 2.51 -45.69 -7.85
CA LYS A 58 1.57 -45.38 -8.96
C LYS A 58 0.37 -44.56 -8.48
N LEU A 59 -0.17 -44.85 -7.30
CA LEU A 59 -1.26 -44.07 -6.70
C LEU A 59 -0.81 -42.64 -6.37
N PHE A 60 0.33 -42.45 -5.71
CA PHE A 60 0.87 -41.12 -5.42
C PHE A 60 1.17 -40.33 -6.70
N ALA A 61 1.77 -40.94 -7.72
CA ALA A 61 2.01 -40.29 -9.01
C ALA A 61 0.69 -39.88 -9.70
N SER A 62 -0.36 -40.70 -9.59
CA SER A 62 -1.70 -40.37 -10.10
C SER A 62 -2.33 -39.20 -9.34
N LEU A 63 -2.26 -39.20 -8.01
CA LEU A 63 -2.77 -38.11 -7.17
C LEU A 63 -2.03 -36.80 -7.43
N GLN A 64 -0.69 -36.83 -7.51
CA GLN A 64 0.13 -35.66 -7.82
C GLN A 64 -0.16 -35.11 -9.22
N LYS A 65 -0.42 -35.97 -10.20
CA LYS A 65 -0.86 -35.55 -11.54
C LYS A 65 -2.23 -34.88 -11.49
N HIS A 66 -3.23 -35.49 -10.85
CA HIS A 66 -4.57 -34.89 -10.72
C HIS A 66 -4.55 -33.57 -9.93
N ALA A 67 -3.67 -33.43 -8.93
CA ALA A 67 -3.44 -32.17 -8.24
C ALA A 67 -2.92 -31.09 -9.20
N GLY A 68 -1.89 -31.38 -10.00
CA GLY A 68 -1.35 -30.45 -10.99
C GLY A 68 -2.34 -30.09 -12.11
N ASP A 69 -3.18 -31.03 -12.54
CA ASP A 69 -4.25 -30.79 -13.50
C ASP A 69 -5.32 -29.85 -12.92
N LEU A 70 -5.72 -30.04 -11.65
CA LEU A 70 -6.65 -29.15 -10.93
C LEU A 70 -6.05 -27.75 -10.67
N ASP A 71 -4.78 -27.66 -10.28
CA ASP A 71 -4.09 -26.39 -10.05
C ASP A 71 -3.95 -25.59 -11.36
N THR A 72 -3.74 -26.29 -12.48
CA THR A 72 -3.77 -25.70 -13.83
C THR A 72 -5.16 -25.22 -14.22
N GLU A 73 -6.23 -25.95 -13.89
CA GLU A 73 -7.61 -25.50 -14.11
C GLU A 73 -7.94 -24.27 -13.25
N LEU A 74 -7.56 -24.26 -11.96
CA LEU A 74 -7.73 -23.11 -11.08
C LEU A 74 -7.03 -21.85 -11.63
N GLY A 75 -5.79 -21.98 -12.10
CA GLY A 75 -5.04 -20.87 -12.71
C GLY A 75 -5.74 -20.29 -13.94
N LYS A 76 -6.32 -21.14 -14.80
CA LYS A 76 -7.11 -20.72 -15.97
C LYS A 76 -8.40 -20.00 -15.55
N LEU A 77 -9.19 -20.59 -14.65
CA LEU A 77 -10.46 -20.02 -14.19
C LEU A 77 -10.25 -18.68 -13.45
N GLN A 78 -9.18 -18.54 -12.67
CA GLN A 78 -8.79 -17.25 -12.07
C GLN A 78 -8.35 -16.22 -13.12
N GLY A 79 -7.67 -16.66 -14.19
CA GLY A 79 -7.36 -15.82 -15.34
C GLY A 79 -8.60 -15.29 -16.04
N GLU A 80 -9.55 -16.18 -16.34
CA GLU A 80 -10.86 -15.85 -16.91
C GLU A 80 -11.64 -14.89 -16.00
N ARG A 81 -11.67 -15.14 -14.68
CA ARG A 81 -12.39 -14.30 -13.71
C ARG A 81 -11.87 -12.87 -13.71
N ARG A 82 -10.55 -12.68 -13.67
CA ARG A 82 -9.91 -11.36 -13.79
C ARG A 82 -10.23 -10.67 -15.13
N GLY A 83 -10.41 -11.44 -16.21
CA GLY A 83 -10.85 -10.93 -17.51
C GLY A 83 -12.30 -10.42 -17.50
N ILE A 84 -13.20 -11.18 -16.88
CA ILE A 84 -14.62 -10.84 -16.74
C ILE A 84 -14.81 -9.66 -15.78
N GLU A 85 -14.12 -9.64 -14.64
CA GLU A 85 -14.09 -8.52 -13.67
C GLU A 85 -13.68 -7.21 -14.36
N ARG A 86 -12.63 -7.22 -15.20
CA ARG A 86 -12.21 -6.04 -15.98
C ARG A 86 -13.29 -5.57 -16.97
N ARG A 87 -14.01 -6.48 -17.64
CA ARG A 87 -15.12 -6.12 -18.55
C ARG A 87 -16.31 -5.56 -17.80
N LEU A 88 -16.65 -6.15 -16.65
CA LEU A 88 -17.72 -5.70 -15.77
C LEU A 88 -17.43 -4.27 -15.27
N GLU A 89 -16.19 -4.00 -14.87
CA GLU A 89 -15.73 -2.68 -14.46
C GLU A 89 -15.77 -1.68 -15.62
N GLN A 90 -15.32 -2.05 -16.83
CA GLN A 90 -15.44 -1.21 -18.02
C GLN A 90 -16.90 -0.87 -18.36
N LEU A 91 -17.81 -1.85 -18.30
CA LEU A 91 -19.24 -1.65 -18.56
C LEU A 91 -19.91 -0.77 -17.51
N LYS A 92 -19.55 -0.90 -16.23
CA LYS A 92 -20.00 0.00 -15.16
C LYS A 92 -19.56 1.44 -15.42
N ASN A 93 -18.27 1.66 -15.67
CA ASN A 93 -17.73 2.99 -15.95
C ASN A 93 -18.40 3.63 -17.18
N GLN A 94 -18.67 2.86 -18.24
CA GLN A 94 -19.44 3.33 -19.40
C GLN A 94 -20.91 3.66 -19.07
N LEU A 95 -21.56 2.89 -18.19
CA LEU A 95 -22.92 3.16 -17.75
C LEU A 95 -23.00 4.42 -16.88
N GLU A 96 -22.03 4.61 -15.98
CA GLU A 96 -21.88 5.82 -15.17
C GLU A 96 -21.63 7.05 -16.05
N GLN A 97 -20.76 6.96 -17.06
CA GLN A 97 -20.52 8.04 -18.03
C GLN A 97 -21.78 8.44 -18.83
N ILE A 98 -22.64 7.47 -19.16
CA ILE A 98 -23.93 7.74 -19.82
C ILE A 98 -24.95 8.34 -18.84
N ASN A 99 -24.92 7.95 -17.56
CA ASN A 99 -25.85 8.45 -16.55
C ASN A 99 -25.43 9.80 -15.93
N SER A 100 -24.14 10.15 -15.96
CA SER A 100 -23.60 11.45 -15.56
C SER A 100 -23.88 12.54 -16.59
N SER A 101 -24.15 12.16 -17.85
CA SER A 101 -24.58 13.00 -18.97
C SER A 101 -25.97 13.62 -18.76
N ARG A 102 -26.10 14.49 -17.76
CA ARG A 102 -27.27 15.34 -17.53
C ARG A 102 -27.47 16.31 -18.70
N PRO A 103 -28.70 16.79 -18.97
CA PRO A 103 -28.90 17.84 -19.96
C PRO A 103 -28.03 19.07 -19.60
N PRO A 104 -27.33 19.68 -20.59
CA PRO A 104 -26.34 20.71 -20.32
C PRO A 104 -26.96 21.92 -19.61
N GLU A 105 -26.34 22.33 -18.50
CA GLU A 105 -26.72 23.54 -17.77
C GLU A 105 -26.40 24.76 -18.65
N ARG A 106 -27.43 25.36 -19.26
CA ARG A 106 -27.27 26.51 -20.15
C ARG A 106 -27.13 27.80 -19.34
N PHE A 107 -25.90 28.18 -19.03
CA PHE A 107 -25.60 29.51 -18.50
C PHE A 107 -25.85 30.59 -19.57
N LYS A 108 -26.49 31.69 -19.18
CA LYS A 108 -26.73 32.86 -20.05
C LYS A 108 -26.17 34.11 -19.38
N ALA A 109 -25.02 34.56 -19.83
CA ALA A 109 -24.55 35.93 -19.57
C ALA A 109 -25.21 36.90 -20.55
N ALA A 110 -25.63 38.07 -20.07
CA ALA A 110 -26.10 39.17 -20.89
C ALA A 110 -25.29 40.42 -20.51
N VAL A 111 -24.72 41.09 -21.51
CA VAL A 111 -23.98 42.35 -21.34
C VAL A 111 -24.71 43.40 -22.16
N GLU A 112 -25.27 44.39 -21.47
CA GLU A 112 -25.89 45.55 -22.10
C GLU A 112 -24.84 46.65 -22.27
N VAL A 113 -24.88 47.34 -23.40
CA VAL A 113 -23.84 48.30 -23.79
C VAL A 113 -24.49 49.51 -24.46
N ASP A 114 -24.30 50.69 -23.88
CA ASP A 114 -24.61 51.96 -24.53
C ASP A 114 -23.37 52.49 -25.25
N VAL A 115 -23.53 52.97 -26.48
CA VAL A 115 -22.41 53.26 -27.40
C VAL A 115 -22.63 54.59 -28.11
N SER A 116 -21.85 55.60 -27.73
CA SER A 116 -21.98 56.98 -28.24
C SER A 116 -21.33 57.23 -29.60
N ALA A 117 -20.45 56.34 -30.08
CA ALA A 117 -19.84 56.37 -31.41
C ALA A 117 -19.42 54.95 -31.85
N GLY A 118 -19.49 54.65 -33.15
CA GLY A 118 -19.19 53.32 -33.68
C GLY A 118 -17.73 52.88 -33.45
N GLY A 119 -17.53 51.65 -32.96
CA GLY A 119 -16.20 51.09 -32.68
C GLY A 119 -16.23 49.57 -32.50
N ARG A 120 -15.06 48.95 -32.29
CA ARG A 120 -14.93 47.54 -31.89
C ARG A 120 -14.83 47.44 -30.37
N LEU A 121 -15.59 46.52 -29.78
CA LEU A 121 -15.59 46.22 -28.35
C LEU A 121 -15.18 44.76 -28.15
N ASN A 122 -14.26 44.53 -27.21
CA ASN A 122 -13.82 43.19 -26.83
C ASN A 122 -14.35 42.91 -25.42
N PHE A 123 -15.03 41.78 -25.24
CA PHE A 123 -15.57 41.35 -23.94
C PHE A 123 -14.82 40.12 -23.46
N GLN A 124 -14.48 40.10 -22.17
CA GLN A 124 -13.94 38.93 -21.47
C GLN A 124 -14.90 38.57 -20.35
N LEU A 125 -15.39 37.34 -20.36
CA LEU A 125 -16.20 36.77 -19.28
C LEU A 125 -15.32 35.88 -18.42
N SER A 126 -15.40 36.04 -17.10
CA SER A 126 -14.71 35.19 -16.14
C SER A 126 -15.67 34.81 -15.03
N TYR A 127 -15.74 33.53 -14.72
CA TYR A 127 -16.69 32.93 -13.77
C TYR A 127 -16.04 31.72 -13.10
N THR A 128 -16.66 31.25 -12.03
CA THR A 128 -16.20 30.06 -11.30
C THR A 128 -17.28 28.99 -11.36
N VAL A 129 -16.91 27.80 -11.82
CA VAL A 129 -17.77 26.62 -11.81
C VAL A 129 -17.43 25.72 -10.63
N ALA A 130 -18.45 25.08 -10.05
CA ALA A 130 -18.26 24.02 -9.06
C ALA A 130 -18.05 22.67 -9.76
N LYS A 131 -17.75 21.62 -8.97
CA LYS A 131 -17.62 20.22 -9.44
C LYS A 131 -16.51 19.99 -10.49
N ALA A 132 -15.51 20.86 -10.54
CA ALA A 132 -14.26 20.61 -11.24
C ALA A 132 -13.14 20.44 -10.20
N GLY A 133 -12.22 19.51 -10.44
CA GLY A 133 -11.10 19.23 -9.56
C GLY A 133 -10.02 18.40 -10.26
N TRP A 134 -8.85 18.32 -9.63
CA TRP A 134 -7.75 17.52 -10.14
C TRP A 134 -6.95 16.90 -8.98
N LYS A 135 -6.21 15.84 -9.29
CA LYS A 135 -5.19 15.29 -8.38
C LYS A 135 -3.91 14.95 -9.16
N PRO A 136 -2.72 15.07 -8.53
CA PRO A 136 -1.47 14.65 -9.15
C PRO A 136 -1.42 13.14 -9.35
N LEU A 137 -0.81 12.73 -10.45
CA LEU A 137 -0.52 11.34 -10.80
C LEU A 137 0.85 11.31 -11.49
N TYR A 138 1.67 10.32 -11.20
CA TYR A 138 2.98 10.16 -11.82
C TYR A 138 3.05 8.82 -12.53
N ASP A 139 3.69 8.79 -13.70
CA ASP A 139 4.13 7.56 -14.36
C ASP A 139 5.67 7.57 -14.36
N LEU A 140 6.29 6.71 -13.56
CA LEU A 140 7.75 6.59 -13.40
C LEU A 140 8.25 5.34 -14.11
N ARG A 141 9.09 5.51 -15.14
CA ARG A 141 9.62 4.41 -15.96
C ARG A 141 11.11 4.26 -15.75
N LEU A 142 11.50 3.13 -15.16
CA LEU A 142 12.88 2.73 -15.02
C LEU A 142 13.37 2.11 -16.34
N SER A 143 14.41 2.71 -16.90
CA SER A 143 15.18 2.18 -18.02
C SER A 143 16.56 1.82 -17.50
N ASP A 144 16.78 0.52 -17.23
CA ASP A 144 18.06 0.00 -16.76
C ASP A 144 18.82 -0.67 -17.92
N THR A 145 19.83 0.02 -18.43
CA THR A 145 20.73 -0.48 -19.48
C THR A 145 22.14 -0.55 -18.89
N VAL A 146 22.95 -1.51 -19.34
CA VAL A 146 24.34 -1.71 -18.85
C VAL A 146 25.13 -0.39 -18.90
N GLY A 147 25.43 0.16 -17.71
CA GLY A 147 26.18 1.41 -17.54
C GLY A 147 25.38 2.72 -17.62
N LYS A 148 24.05 2.65 -17.81
CA LYS A 148 23.13 3.80 -17.74
C LYS A 148 21.75 3.40 -17.21
N THR A 149 21.51 3.69 -15.95
CA THR A 149 20.17 3.66 -15.35
C THR A 149 19.56 5.06 -15.41
N GLN A 150 18.33 5.16 -15.90
CA GLN A 150 17.59 6.41 -16.01
C GLN A 150 16.14 6.19 -15.60
N LEU A 151 15.55 7.16 -14.89
CA LEU A 151 14.14 7.16 -14.53
C LEU A 151 13.42 8.28 -15.29
N GLU A 152 12.53 7.93 -16.22
CA GLU A 152 11.65 8.92 -16.86
C GLU A 152 10.43 9.17 -15.97
N ALA A 153 10.20 10.43 -15.58
CA ALA A 153 9.03 10.84 -14.82
C ALA A 153 8.06 11.61 -15.72
N GLY A 154 6.86 11.05 -15.91
CA GLY A 154 5.70 11.77 -16.45
C GLY A 154 4.87 12.34 -15.31
N TYR A 155 4.86 13.66 -15.15
CA TYR A 155 3.96 14.34 -14.21
C TYR A 155 2.63 14.62 -14.90
N LEU A 156 1.58 13.98 -14.41
CA LEU A 156 0.22 14.04 -14.92
C LEU A 156 -0.73 14.68 -13.89
N ALA A 157 -1.79 15.28 -14.39
CA ALA A 157 -2.97 15.63 -13.63
C ALA A 157 -4.12 14.71 -14.03
N GLN A 158 -4.74 14.07 -13.06
CA GLN A 158 -6.02 13.40 -13.25
C GLN A 158 -7.12 14.42 -12.96
N VAL A 159 -7.69 14.99 -14.02
CA VAL A 159 -8.73 16.01 -13.98
C VAL A 159 -10.10 15.33 -14.03
N THR A 160 -11.01 15.75 -13.16
CA THR A 160 -12.40 15.29 -13.11
C THR A 160 -13.31 16.49 -13.09
N GLN A 161 -14.27 16.58 -14.01
CA GLN A 161 -15.19 17.71 -14.07
C GLN A 161 -16.62 17.28 -14.41
N LEU A 162 -17.58 17.89 -13.71
CA LEU A 162 -19.02 17.73 -13.91
C LEU A 162 -19.69 19.12 -13.82
N SER A 163 -19.12 20.08 -14.54
CA SER A 163 -19.53 21.50 -14.55
C SER A 163 -20.81 21.76 -15.36
N GLY A 164 -21.19 20.85 -16.25
CA GLY A 164 -22.24 21.03 -17.25
C GLY A 164 -21.74 21.53 -18.61
N GLU A 165 -20.44 21.85 -18.73
CA GLU A 165 -19.82 22.43 -19.92
C GLU A 165 -18.65 21.54 -20.40
N ASP A 166 -18.64 21.18 -21.68
CA ASP A 166 -17.51 20.48 -22.28
C ASP A 166 -16.37 21.47 -22.57
N TRP A 167 -15.18 21.20 -22.04
CA TRP A 167 -14.01 22.00 -22.34
C TRP A 167 -13.35 21.44 -23.61
N VAL A 168 -13.27 22.23 -24.67
CA VAL A 168 -12.71 21.81 -25.97
C VAL A 168 -11.62 22.78 -26.40
N GLY A 169 -10.41 22.28 -26.66
CA GLY A 169 -9.26 23.06 -27.08
C GLY A 169 -8.80 24.12 -26.06
N VAL A 170 -9.00 23.87 -24.77
CA VAL A 170 -8.70 24.86 -23.70
C VAL A 170 -7.23 24.83 -23.28
N GLU A 171 -6.71 25.99 -22.90
CA GLU A 171 -5.43 26.12 -22.20
C GLU A 171 -5.67 25.91 -20.71
N LEU A 172 -5.20 24.79 -20.16
CA LEU A 172 -5.51 24.40 -18.80
C LEU A 172 -4.41 24.87 -17.83
N SER A 173 -4.83 25.53 -16.76
CA SER A 173 -3.98 25.93 -15.64
C SER A 173 -4.51 25.31 -14.36
N LEU A 174 -3.68 24.50 -13.71
CA LEU A 174 -4.02 23.67 -12.55
C LEU A 174 -3.44 24.32 -11.30
N SER A 175 -4.30 24.76 -10.39
CA SER A 175 -3.86 25.46 -9.18
C SER A 175 -3.94 24.57 -7.94
N THR A 176 -3.00 24.74 -7.01
CA THR A 176 -3.07 24.19 -5.63
C THR A 176 -3.71 25.14 -4.63
N ALA A 177 -4.10 26.35 -5.05
CA ALA A 177 -5.00 27.18 -4.26
C ALA A 177 -6.22 26.38 -3.85
N ARG A 178 -6.64 26.52 -2.59
CA ARG A 178 -7.98 26.13 -2.13
C ARG A 178 -8.86 27.38 -2.21
N PRO A 179 -9.66 27.61 -3.27
CA PRO A 179 -10.42 28.85 -3.40
C PRO A 179 -11.43 29.05 -2.26
N ALA A 180 -11.88 27.93 -1.66
CA ALA A 180 -12.85 27.88 -0.59
C ALA A 180 -12.33 28.22 0.82
N LEU A 181 -11.01 28.32 1.05
CA LEU A 181 -10.49 28.67 2.38
C LEU A 181 -10.63 30.17 2.72
N ALA A 182 -10.95 31.02 1.75
CA ALA A 182 -10.89 32.48 1.89
C ALA A 182 -12.23 33.16 2.28
N THR A 183 -13.35 32.42 2.37
CA THR A 183 -14.69 33.04 2.47
C THR A 183 -15.48 32.77 3.75
N ILE A 184 -15.18 31.71 4.51
CA ILE A 184 -15.83 31.46 5.82
C ILE A 184 -14.80 30.88 6.79
N LEU A 185 -14.47 31.63 7.85
CA LEU A 185 -13.74 31.10 9.00
C LEU A 185 -14.71 30.26 9.84
N PRO A 186 -14.52 28.93 10.00
CA PRO A 186 -15.37 28.14 10.88
C PRO A 186 -15.12 28.52 12.34
N GLU A 187 -16.17 28.90 13.06
CA GLU A 187 -16.08 29.20 14.48
C GLU A 187 -15.75 27.93 15.29
N LEU A 188 -14.79 28.05 16.21
CA LEU A 188 -14.44 26.99 17.14
C LEU A 188 -15.62 26.72 18.08
N LYS A 189 -16.23 25.55 17.96
CA LYS A 189 -17.16 25.05 19.00
C LYS A 189 -16.36 24.73 20.26
N PRO A 190 -16.83 25.14 21.47
CA PRO A 190 -16.11 24.85 22.71
C PRO A 190 -15.86 23.34 22.88
N TRP A 191 -14.58 22.96 23.01
CA TRP A 191 -14.21 21.58 23.28
C TRP A 191 -14.23 21.33 24.78
N PHE A 192 -15.32 20.74 25.26
CA PHE A 192 -15.44 20.34 26.66
C PHE A 192 -14.71 19.02 26.89
N ILE A 193 -13.61 19.04 27.67
CA ILE A 193 -13.02 17.83 28.23
C ILE A 193 -13.88 17.44 29.45
N GLN A 194 -14.48 16.25 29.38
CA GLN A 194 -15.29 15.68 30.45
C GLN A 194 -14.68 14.34 30.85
N PRO A 195 -14.57 14.02 32.16
CA PRO A 195 -14.18 12.68 32.59
C PRO A 195 -15.11 11.63 31.98
N GLN A 196 -14.56 10.50 31.52
CA GLN A 196 -15.38 9.38 31.07
C GLN A 196 -16.09 8.75 32.27
N ILE A 197 -17.24 9.31 32.65
CA ILE A 197 -18.11 8.72 33.67
C ILE A 197 -18.54 7.36 33.14
N ALA A 198 -18.00 6.28 33.74
CA ALA A 198 -18.40 4.93 33.41
C ALA A 198 -19.92 4.83 33.51
N ALA A 199 -20.56 4.43 32.40
CA ALA A 199 -22.02 4.42 32.32
C ALA A 199 -22.59 3.63 33.51
N PRO A 200 -23.43 4.24 34.37
CA PRO A 200 -23.94 3.54 35.53
C PRO A 200 -24.73 2.33 35.04
N VAL A 201 -24.31 1.14 35.47
CA VAL A 201 -25.00 -0.11 35.16
C VAL A 201 -26.43 0.03 35.64
N ARG A 202 -27.36 0.24 34.71
CA ARG A 202 -28.77 0.47 35.03
C ARG A 202 -29.31 -0.76 35.75
N PRO A 203 -29.70 -0.67 37.04
CA PRO A 203 -30.52 -1.71 37.63
C PRO A 203 -31.82 -1.73 36.84
N ALA A 204 -32.31 -2.92 36.48
CA ALA A 204 -33.60 -3.04 35.80
C ALA A 204 -34.74 -2.64 36.75
N LEU A 205 -35.06 -1.35 36.78
CA LEU A 205 -36.05 -0.80 37.68
C LEU A 205 -37.47 -1.02 37.13
N ARG A 206 -38.22 -1.80 37.92
CA ARG A 206 -39.67 -1.95 37.82
C ARG A 206 -40.35 -0.58 37.94
N ASN A 207 -41.48 -0.44 37.26
CA ASN A 207 -42.37 0.73 37.26
C ASN A 207 -42.45 1.49 38.60
N ALA A 208 -42.20 2.81 38.57
CA ALA A 208 -43.09 3.82 39.14
C ALA A 208 -42.67 5.25 38.72
N ALA A 209 -43.64 6.16 38.74
CA ALA A 209 -43.62 7.52 38.24
C ALA A 209 -42.73 8.54 39.01
N ALA A 210 -42.67 9.74 38.42
CA ALA A 210 -42.31 11.05 39.00
C ALA A 210 -40.82 11.46 39.10
N LEU A 211 -40.46 12.42 38.23
CA LEU A 211 -39.61 13.59 38.55
C LEU A 211 -40.48 14.62 39.31
N PRO A 212 -39.95 15.64 40.04
CA PRO A 212 -38.65 16.33 39.90
C PRO A 212 -37.79 16.22 41.20
N THR A 213 -36.76 17.01 41.55
CA THR A 213 -36.31 18.37 41.13
C THR A 213 -34.79 18.53 41.32
N MET A 214 -34.25 19.71 41.03
CA MET A 214 -32.87 20.14 41.31
C MET A 214 -32.65 20.47 42.80
N ASP A 215 -31.40 20.37 43.27
CA ASP A 215 -30.79 21.45 44.06
C ASP A 215 -29.26 21.52 43.81
N MET A 216 -28.67 22.69 44.00
CA MET A 216 -27.24 22.97 43.74
C MET A 216 -26.44 23.09 45.04
N THR A 217 -25.17 22.67 45.03
CA THR A 217 -24.01 23.13 45.85
C THR A 217 -22.90 22.06 45.76
N MET A 218 -21.59 22.31 45.87
CA MET A 218 -20.76 23.53 45.86
C MET A 218 -19.29 23.10 45.57
N SER A 219 -18.48 24.05 45.08
CA SER A 219 -17.00 24.12 45.10
C SER A 219 -16.11 22.94 45.55
N ALA A 220 -15.14 22.59 44.70
CA ALA A 220 -13.70 22.54 45.05
C ALA A 220 -12.86 22.59 43.74
N LYS A 221 -12.25 23.74 43.41
CA LYS A 221 -10.90 24.20 43.83
C LYS A 221 -9.79 23.61 42.95
N ALA A 222 -9.24 24.47 42.07
CA ALA A 222 -8.18 24.14 41.14
C ALA A 222 -6.80 24.00 41.83
N VAL A 223 -5.94 23.19 41.21
CA VAL A 223 -4.49 23.30 41.24
C VAL A 223 -4.01 23.06 39.81
N GLU A 224 -3.38 24.05 39.20
CA GLU A 224 -2.76 23.96 37.88
C GLU A 224 -1.27 23.67 38.05
N GLU A 225 -0.72 22.75 37.26
CA GLU A 225 0.70 22.74 36.90
C GLU A 225 0.80 22.90 35.37
N PRO A 226 1.66 23.79 34.86
CA PRO A 226 1.78 24.02 33.43
C PRO A 226 2.63 22.93 32.76
N VAL A 227 2.08 22.29 31.74
CA VAL A 227 2.89 21.53 30.77
C VAL A 227 3.20 22.48 29.62
N GLU A 228 4.49 22.68 29.32
CA GLU A 228 4.92 23.49 28.20
C GLU A 228 4.44 22.88 26.88
N GLU A 229 3.65 23.61 26.10
CA GLU A 229 3.29 23.21 24.75
C GLU A 229 4.53 23.27 23.84
N ALA A 230 5.03 22.11 23.44
CA ALA A 230 6.00 22.00 22.37
C ALA A 230 5.36 22.47 21.05
N VAL A 231 5.60 23.73 20.70
CA VAL A 231 5.09 24.33 19.46
C VAL A 231 5.68 23.57 18.27
N SER A 232 4.83 22.79 17.59
CA SER A 232 5.22 22.11 16.36
C SER A 232 5.62 23.14 15.31
N LYS A 233 6.78 22.95 14.67
CA LYS A 233 7.22 23.78 13.55
C LYS A 233 6.26 23.60 12.39
N ILE A 234 5.69 24.71 11.92
CA ILE A 234 4.94 24.76 10.67
C ILE A 234 5.94 24.90 9.53
N ASP A 235 6.27 23.78 8.89
CA ASP A 235 6.95 23.76 7.59
C ASP A 235 5.91 23.53 6.47
N GLY A 236 5.96 24.35 5.42
CA GLY A 236 5.04 24.28 4.27
C GLY A 236 4.45 25.63 3.89
N SER A 237 5.04 26.30 2.90
CA SER A 237 4.66 27.66 2.49
C SER A 237 3.24 27.74 1.93
N GLY A 238 2.48 28.74 2.40
CA GLY A 238 1.10 29.04 1.95
C GLY A 238 0.98 29.62 0.54
N ALA A 239 1.92 29.35 -0.36
CA ALA A 239 1.89 29.83 -1.73
C ALA A 239 1.14 28.83 -2.63
N SER A 240 0.03 29.27 -3.21
CA SER A 240 -0.61 28.55 -4.32
C SER A 240 0.35 28.45 -5.50
N ILE A 241 0.54 27.25 -6.02
CA ILE A 241 1.31 26.99 -7.24
C ILE A 241 0.35 26.67 -8.38
N THR A 242 0.67 27.18 -9.56
CA THR A 242 -0.09 26.96 -10.80
C THR A 242 0.79 26.20 -11.79
N TYR A 243 0.29 25.06 -12.24
CA TYR A 243 0.92 24.24 -13.27
C TYR A 243 0.19 24.48 -14.60
N HIS A 244 0.92 24.80 -15.66
CA HIS A 244 0.36 25.01 -16.99
C HIS A 244 0.56 23.76 -17.86
N THR A 245 -0.43 23.41 -18.67
CA THR A 245 -0.34 22.28 -19.59
C THR A 245 0.32 22.72 -20.89
N ALA A 246 1.31 21.96 -21.38
CA ALA A 246 2.06 22.31 -22.59
C ALA A 246 1.23 22.28 -23.89
N ALA A 247 0.08 21.61 -23.86
CA ALA A 247 -0.85 21.50 -24.98
C ALA A 247 -2.28 21.90 -24.55
N LYS A 248 -3.09 22.26 -25.55
CA LYS A 248 -4.54 22.40 -25.41
C LYS A 248 -5.18 21.03 -25.17
N VAL A 249 -6.25 21.01 -24.38
CA VAL A 249 -6.91 19.76 -23.96
C VAL A 249 -8.42 19.81 -24.15
N ASP A 250 -8.99 18.63 -24.34
CA ASP A 250 -10.43 18.37 -24.36
C ASP A 250 -10.80 17.60 -23.08
N ILE A 251 -11.76 18.09 -22.30
CA ILE A 251 -12.22 17.49 -21.04
C ILE A 251 -13.76 17.59 -20.98
N PRO A 252 -14.51 16.52 -21.33
CA PRO A 252 -15.96 16.52 -21.32
C PRO A 252 -16.53 16.57 -19.88
N SER A 253 -17.75 17.07 -19.75
CA SER A 253 -18.47 17.15 -18.46
C SER A 253 -19.16 15.83 -18.11
N ASP A 254 -18.38 14.74 -18.10
CA ASP A 254 -18.88 13.38 -17.84
C ASP A 254 -18.56 12.88 -16.41
N GLY A 255 -17.88 13.68 -15.59
CA GLY A 255 -17.45 13.30 -14.25
C GLY A 255 -16.32 12.26 -14.20
N SER A 256 -15.88 11.75 -15.35
CA SER A 256 -14.84 10.74 -15.43
C SER A 256 -13.43 11.36 -15.32
N ALA A 257 -12.43 10.49 -15.22
CA ALA A 257 -11.05 10.86 -14.91
C ALA A 257 -10.20 10.98 -16.18
N HIS A 258 -9.93 12.23 -16.59
CA HIS A 258 -9.12 12.54 -17.77
C HIS A 258 -7.66 12.81 -17.37
N LYS A 259 -6.72 12.09 -17.98
CA LYS A 259 -5.28 12.30 -17.74
C LYS A 259 -4.74 13.41 -18.65
N VAL A 260 -4.15 14.44 -18.05
CA VAL A 260 -3.48 15.54 -18.75
C VAL A 260 -2.00 15.57 -18.34
N THR A 261 -1.08 15.87 -19.27
CA THR A 261 0.35 15.98 -18.94
C THR A 261 0.68 17.39 -18.46
N ILE A 262 1.25 17.51 -17.25
CA ILE A 262 1.89 18.73 -16.74
C ILE A 262 3.29 18.85 -17.32
N GLY A 263 4.08 17.77 -17.25
CA GLY A 263 5.47 17.77 -17.71
C GLY A 263 6.05 16.37 -17.84
N ARG A 264 7.23 16.29 -18.46
CA ARG A 264 8.07 15.09 -18.49
C ARG A 264 9.52 15.50 -18.24
N PHE A 265 10.21 14.77 -17.37
CA PHE A 265 11.60 15.04 -17.03
C PHE A 265 12.34 13.72 -16.75
N ALA A 266 13.65 13.76 -16.92
CA ALA A 266 14.52 12.64 -16.59
C ALA A 266 15.12 12.85 -15.20
N LEU A 267 15.18 11.77 -14.43
CA LEU A 267 15.84 11.70 -13.13
C LEU A 267 16.96 10.66 -13.20
N LYS A 268 17.99 10.86 -12.39
CA LYS A 268 19.13 9.94 -12.26
C LYS A 268 19.00 9.19 -10.93
N PRO A 269 18.44 7.96 -10.92
CA PRO A 269 18.36 7.17 -9.69
C PRO A 269 19.74 6.61 -9.33
N ASP A 270 20.12 6.79 -8.08
CA ASP A 270 21.11 5.93 -7.42
C ASP A 270 20.37 4.67 -6.96
N LEU A 271 20.74 3.52 -7.53
CA LEU A 271 20.08 2.24 -7.28
C LEU A 271 20.81 1.43 -6.21
N ASP A 272 20.03 1.03 -5.23
CA ASP A 272 20.42 0.21 -4.09
C ASP A 272 19.42 -0.96 -3.96
N TYR A 273 19.74 -1.94 -3.14
CA TYR A 273 18.86 -3.08 -2.89
C TYR A 273 18.66 -3.26 -1.39
N VAL A 274 17.44 -3.59 -0.99
CA VAL A 274 17.07 -3.68 0.43
C VAL A 274 16.18 -4.89 0.70
N SER A 275 16.38 -5.55 1.83
CA SER A 275 15.59 -6.71 2.24
C SER A 275 15.30 -6.72 3.74
N SER A 276 14.13 -7.25 4.10
CA SER A 276 13.71 -7.46 5.49
C SER A 276 13.20 -8.90 5.67
N PRO A 277 14.09 -9.93 5.67
CA PRO A 277 13.71 -11.33 5.45
C PRO A 277 12.76 -11.90 6.51
N ARG A 278 12.76 -11.33 7.72
CA ARG A 278 11.84 -11.68 8.80
C ARG A 278 10.37 -11.35 8.46
N LEU A 279 10.13 -10.35 7.62
CA LEU A 279 8.80 -9.93 7.17
C LEU A 279 8.42 -10.59 5.84
N VAL A 280 9.36 -10.60 4.89
CA VAL A 280 9.21 -11.21 3.58
C VAL A 280 10.58 -11.58 3.01
N GLU A 281 10.73 -12.80 2.52
CA GLU A 281 11.96 -13.30 1.87
C GLU A 281 12.06 -12.76 0.42
N ALA A 282 12.17 -11.44 0.30
CA ALA A 282 12.29 -10.73 -0.97
C ALA A 282 13.31 -9.58 -0.88
N VAL A 283 13.89 -9.24 -2.03
CA VAL A 283 14.79 -8.09 -2.19
C VAL A 283 14.11 -7.04 -3.05
N TYR A 284 14.03 -5.82 -2.54
CA TYR A 284 13.41 -4.68 -3.22
C TYR A 284 14.49 -3.79 -3.85
N ARG A 285 14.24 -3.30 -5.06
CA ARG A 285 15.01 -2.20 -5.65
C ARG A 285 14.66 -0.91 -4.92
N LYS A 286 15.65 -0.25 -4.34
CA LYS A 286 15.53 1.06 -3.71
C LYS A 286 16.21 2.09 -4.64
N ALA A 287 15.54 3.19 -4.90
CA ALA A 287 16.07 4.29 -5.69
C ALA A 287 16.12 5.55 -4.83
N LYS A 288 17.32 6.08 -4.60
CA LYS A 288 17.55 7.41 -4.04
C LYS A 288 17.77 8.37 -5.20
N LEU A 289 17.08 9.50 -5.23
CA LEU A 289 17.27 10.50 -6.28
C LEU A 289 16.92 11.89 -5.79
N VAL A 290 17.39 12.91 -6.52
CA VAL A 290 17.05 14.31 -6.27
C VAL A 290 16.03 14.76 -7.31
N ASN A 291 15.05 15.56 -6.92
CA ASN A 291 14.16 16.26 -7.84
C ASN A 291 14.94 17.33 -8.64
N GLU A 292 15.62 16.91 -9.71
CA GLU A 292 16.33 17.80 -10.64
C GLU A 292 15.38 18.68 -11.49
N SER A 293 14.06 18.59 -11.32
CA SER A 293 13.07 19.36 -12.09
C SER A 293 12.71 20.69 -11.42
N ASP A 294 12.21 21.64 -12.22
CA ASP A 294 11.68 22.92 -11.73
C ASP A 294 10.31 22.80 -11.03
N TYR A 295 9.72 21.60 -10.98
CA TYR A 295 8.40 21.38 -10.39
C TYR A 295 8.50 21.09 -8.88
N LEU A 296 7.64 21.74 -8.09
CA LEU A 296 7.20 21.16 -6.82
C LEU A 296 6.36 19.92 -7.16
N LEU A 297 6.82 18.75 -6.75
CA LEU A 297 6.06 17.50 -6.88
C LEU A 297 5.11 17.41 -5.70
N LEU A 298 3.82 17.28 -5.98
CA LEU A 298 2.76 17.19 -4.97
C LEU A 298 2.54 15.72 -4.54
N PRO A 299 2.06 15.49 -3.30
CA PRO A 299 1.70 14.16 -2.83
C PRO A 299 0.68 13.49 -3.77
N GLY A 300 1.02 12.31 -4.29
CA GLY A 300 0.22 11.63 -5.31
C GLY A 300 0.63 10.20 -5.54
N THR A 301 -0.16 9.47 -6.34
CA THR A 301 0.18 8.09 -6.72
C THR A 301 1.20 8.11 -7.86
N ALA A 302 2.27 7.34 -7.73
CA ALA A 302 3.25 7.08 -8.77
C ALA A 302 3.11 5.64 -9.27
N ASN A 303 2.69 5.48 -10.52
CA ASN A 303 2.70 4.21 -11.25
C ASN A 303 4.13 3.88 -11.65
N LEU A 304 4.58 2.67 -11.35
CA LEU A 304 5.95 2.22 -11.58
C LEU A 304 6.00 1.29 -12.78
N PHE A 305 6.95 1.55 -13.68
CA PHE A 305 7.18 0.74 -14.87
C PHE A 305 8.65 0.33 -14.98
N SER A 306 8.89 -0.91 -15.42
CA SER A 306 10.21 -1.42 -15.82
C SER A 306 10.19 -1.60 -17.33
N GLY A 307 10.80 -0.67 -18.07
CA GLY A 307 10.57 -0.55 -19.51
C GLY A 307 9.10 -0.28 -19.83
N GLU A 308 8.43 -1.20 -20.54
CA GLU A 308 7.00 -1.10 -20.85
C GLU A 308 6.09 -1.81 -19.84
N GLU A 309 6.64 -2.63 -18.95
CA GLU A 309 5.87 -3.44 -18.01
C GLU A 309 5.50 -2.66 -16.74
N PHE A 310 4.22 -2.69 -16.35
CA PHE A 310 3.74 -2.10 -15.10
C PHE A 310 4.05 -3.03 -13.92
N ILE A 311 4.87 -2.57 -12.98
CA ILE A 311 5.36 -3.37 -11.85
C ILE A 311 4.67 -3.04 -10.52
N GLY A 312 3.89 -1.96 -10.44
CA GLY A 312 3.13 -1.59 -9.26
C GLY A 312 2.90 -0.08 -9.12
N SER A 313 2.52 0.37 -7.93
CA SER A 313 2.38 1.79 -7.61
C SER A 313 2.88 2.08 -6.19
N THR A 314 3.38 3.30 -6.00
CA THR A 314 3.80 3.85 -4.70
C THR A 314 3.15 5.22 -4.47
N ALA A 315 3.20 5.72 -3.24
CA ALA A 315 3.01 7.14 -2.99
C ALA A 315 4.31 7.90 -3.33
N LEU A 316 4.16 9.09 -3.90
CA LEU A 316 5.18 10.13 -3.91
C LEU A 316 4.78 11.19 -2.87
N GLU A 317 5.75 11.74 -2.14
CA GLU A 317 5.53 12.78 -1.14
C GLU A 317 5.63 14.19 -1.74
N LEU A 318 5.48 15.22 -0.89
CA LEU A 318 5.67 16.60 -1.30
C LEU A 318 7.17 16.88 -1.46
N THR A 319 7.67 16.96 -2.68
CA THR A 319 9.10 17.18 -2.96
C THR A 319 9.34 18.49 -3.69
N THR A 320 10.05 19.43 -3.05
CA THR A 320 10.53 20.67 -3.69
C THR A 320 11.53 20.37 -4.81
N PRO A 321 11.78 21.31 -5.74
CA PRO A 321 13.01 21.28 -6.55
C PRO A 321 14.23 21.09 -5.65
N GLN A 322 15.18 20.27 -6.08
CA GLN A 322 16.36 19.83 -5.31
C GLN A 322 16.06 19.05 -4.02
N GLY A 323 14.80 18.69 -3.74
CA GLY A 323 14.45 17.80 -2.64
C GLY A 323 14.80 16.34 -2.94
N GLU A 324 15.14 15.58 -1.89
CA GLU A 324 15.42 14.15 -1.98
C GLU A 324 14.14 13.32 -2.12
N ILE A 325 14.25 12.19 -2.83
CA ILE A 325 13.18 11.24 -3.12
C ILE A 325 13.73 9.83 -2.89
N GLU A 326 13.02 9.05 -2.10
CA GLU A 326 13.26 7.61 -1.93
C GLU A 326 12.07 6.83 -2.49
N LEU A 327 12.33 5.84 -3.37
CA LEU A 327 11.30 5.01 -4.01
C LEU A 327 11.67 3.53 -3.97
N TYR A 328 10.66 2.69 -3.81
CA TYR A 328 10.78 1.23 -3.95
C TYR A 328 10.29 0.80 -5.33
N LEU A 329 11.21 0.40 -6.22
CA LEU A 329 10.97 0.06 -7.63
C LEU A 329 10.68 -1.44 -7.84
N GLY A 330 9.84 -1.99 -6.95
CA GLY A 330 9.44 -3.41 -6.96
C GLY A 330 10.52 -4.38 -6.51
N VAL A 331 10.20 -5.68 -6.60
CA VAL A 331 11.08 -6.80 -6.22
C VAL A 331 12.08 -7.10 -7.34
N GLU A 332 13.27 -7.58 -6.96
CA GLU A 332 14.29 -8.12 -7.86
C GLU A 332 14.56 -9.60 -7.55
N ASP A 333 13.81 -10.49 -8.21
CA ASP A 333 13.90 -11.95 -8.01
C ASP A 333 15.28 -12.55 -8.37
N ARG A 334 16.13 -11.78 -9.07
CA ARG A 334 17.51 -12.16 -9.37
C ARG A 334 18.47 -11.96 -8.19
N ILE A 335 18.04 -11.31 -7.10
CA ILE A 335 18.79 -11.32 -5.83
C ILE A 335 17.94 -12.10 -4.83
N ARG A 336 18.43 -13.27 -4.42
CA ARG A 336 17.70 -14.16 -3.52
C ARG A 336 18.12 -13.94 -2.08
N VAL A 337 17.15 -14.11 -1.20
CA VAL A 337 17.32 -14.10 0.24
C VAL A 337 16.45 -15.21 0.86
N GLU A 338 17.03 -15.98 1.79
CA GLU A 338 16.34 -17.02 2.57
C GLU A 338 16.70 -16.82 4.04
N ARG A 339 15.79 -17.06 5.00
CA ARG A 339 15.98 -16.85 6.44
C ARG A 339 15.60 -18.08 7.25
N GLU A 340 16.59 -18.90 7.58
CA GLU A 340 16.37 -20.17 8.27
C GLU A 340 16.67 -20.10 9.78
N LEU A 341 15.76 -20.62 10.61
CA LEU A 341 16.04 -20.91 12.02
C LEU A 341 16.94 -22.16 12.11
N LYS A 342 18.21 -21.98 12.48
CA LYS A 342 19.19 -23.07 12.60
C LYS A 342 19.30 -23.64 14.01
N ARG A 343 19.08 -22.81 15.03
CA ARG A 343 19.25 -23.17 16.44
C ARG A 343 18.09 -22.65 17.26
N ARG A 344 17.48 -23.53 18.06
CA ARG A 344 16.51 -23.18 19.10
C ARG A 344 16.74 -24.10 20.30
N GLU A 345 17.39 -23.59 21.31
CA GLU A 345 17.79 -24.36 22.50
C GLU A 345 17.27 -23.69 23.77
N VAL A 346 16.94 -24.49 24.78
CA VAL A 346 16.56 -24.02 26.11
C VAL A 346 17.58 -24.58 27.10
N ASP A 347 18.10 -23.72 27.96
CA ASP A 347 19.08 -24.14 28.98
C ASP A 347 18.48 -25.23 29.88
N LYS A 348 19.20 -26.36 29.99
CA LYS A 348 18.81 -27.48 30.85
C LYS A 348 18.99 -27.19 32.35
N SER A 349 19.77 -26.16 32.68
CA SER A 349 20.09 -25.75 34.05
C SER A 349 19.35 -24.47 34.42
N LEU A 350 18.57 -24.53 35.50
CA LEU A 350 17.87 -23.37 36.05
C LEU A 350 18.77 -22.62 37.02
N ILE A 351 19.53 -21.65 36.50
CA ILE A 351 20.39 -20.79 37.32
C ILE A 351 19.56 -19.59 37.79
N GLY A 352 19.26 -19.54 39.09
CA GLY A 352 18.59 -18.39 39.73
C GLY A 352 17.11 -18.20 39.35
N GLY A 353 16.39 -19.28 39.04
CA GLY A 353 14.94 -19.22 38.71
C GLY A 353 14.61 -18.59 37.35
N LYS A 354 15.62 -18.35 36.52
CA LYS A 354 15.47 -17.80 35.17
C LYS A 354 15.55 -18.91 34.11
N ARG A 355 14.79 -18.74 33.03
CA ARG A 355 14.87 -19.53 31.80
C ARG A 355 15.62 -18.73 30.75
N ARG A 356 16.55 -19.40 30.04
CA ARG A 356 17.21 -18.87 28.85
C ARG A 356 16.82 -19.69 27.63
N VAL A 357 16.57 -18.99 26.53
CA VAL A 357 16.30 -19.58 25.22
C VAL A 357 17.25 -18.95 24.20
N HIS A 358 18.03 -19.79 23.53
CA HIS A 358 18.99 -19.41 22.51
C HIS A 358 18.38 -19.62 21.13
N TYR A 359 18.47 -18.59 20.29
CA TYR A 359 18.00 -18.57 18.91
C TYR A 359 19.18 -18.26 18.00
N GLY A 360 19.36 -19.06 16.94
CA GLY A 360 20.36 -18.83 15.91
C GLY A 360 19.73 -18.88 14.52
N TYR A 361 19.90 -17.80 13.76
CA TYR A 361 19.38 -17.65 12.41
C TYR A 361 20.51 -17.62 11.38
N GLU A 362 20.24 -18.17 10.20
CA GLU A 362 21.09 -18.09 9.02
C GLU A 362 20.32 -17.44 7.88
N LEU A 363 20.82 -16.33 7.36
CA LEU A 363 20.32 -15.69 6.16
C LEU A 363 21.26 -16.04 5.00
N LYS A 364 20.72 -16.62 3.92
CA LYS A 364 21.49 -16.93 2.70
C LYS A 364 21.18 -15.89 1.64
N LEU A 365 22.20 -15.35 1.01
CA LEU A 365 22.12 -14.29 0.00
C LEU A 365 22.78 -14.78 -1.28
N GLU A 366 22.14 -14.61 -2.43
CA GLU A 366 22.68 -15.00 -3.75
C GLU A 366 22.37 -13.91 -4.79
N ASN A 367 23.41 -13.33 -5.40
CA ASN A 367 23.25 -12.38 -6.50
C ASN A 367 23.33 -13.11 -7.86
N LEU A 368 22.23 -13.22 -8.59
CA LEU A 368 22.17 -13.81 -9.94
C LEU A 368 22.30 -12.78 -11.08
N LEU A 369 22.48 -11.50 -10.76
CA LEU A 369 22.71 -10.45 -11.75
C LEU A 369 24.09 -10.58 -12.40
N PRO A 370 24.27 -10.07 -13.63
CA PRO A 370 25.58 -10.00 -14.28
C PRO A 370 26.50 -8.91 -13.71
N SER A 371 25.97 -8.04 -12.83
CA SER A 371 26.66 -6.93 -12.18
C SER A 371 26.81 -7.17 -10.67
N ALA A 372 27.81 -6.52 -10.05
CA ALA A 372 27.84 -6.41 -8.60
C ALA A 372 26.67 -5.55 -8.11
N VAL A 373 26.20 -5.78 -6.89
CA VAL A 373 25.16 -5.00 -6.24
C VAL A 373 25.54 -4.68 -4.80
N HIS A 374 25.14 -3.50 -4.33
CA HIS A 374 25.07 -3.21 -2.90
C HIS A 374 23.74 -3.73 -2.36
N LEU A 375 23.74 -4.37 -1.20
CA LEU A 375 22.53 -4.92 -0.57
C LEU A 375 22.52 -4.57 0.92
N THR A 376 21.52 -3.81 1.32
CA THR A 376 21.17 -3.58 2.72
C THR A 376 20.23 -4.68 3.21
N VAL A 377 20.56 -5.35 4.31
CA VAL A 377 19.72 -6.39 4.94
C VAL A 377 19.34 -5.94 6.34
N HIS A 378 18.04 -5.91 6.62
CA HIS A 378 17.46 -5.60 7.92
C HIS A 378 16.90 -6.87 8.57
N ASP A 379 17.34 -7.19 9.79
CA ASP A 379 16.68 -8.16 10.67
C ASP A 379 16.53 -7.57 12.08
N GLN A 380 16.01 -8.34 13.02
CA GLN A 380 15.77 -7.85 14.38
C GLN A 380 15.75 -8.99 15.40
N MET A 381 16.21 -8.68 16.61
CA MET A 381 15.91 -9.48 17.81
C MET A 381 14.60 -8.97 18.44
N PRO A 382 13.88 -9.78 19.24
CA PRO A 382 12.75 -9.28 20.02
C PRO A 382 13.20 -8.18 21.01
N VAL A 383 12.28 -7.25 21.34
CA VAL A 383 12.50 -6.24 22.39
C VAL A 383 11.74 -6.66 23.65
N GLY A 384 12.45 -6.75 24.78
CA GLY A 384 11.83 -7.03 26.08
C GLY A 384 10.95 -5.87 26.53
N ARG A 385 9.63 -6.08 26.60
CA ARG A 385 8.64 -5.09 27.11
C ARG A 385 8.37 -5.22 28.62
N HIS A 386 9.31 -5.83 29.36
CA HIS A 386 9.27 -5.98 30.81
C HIS A 386 10.70 -5.98 31.34
N GLU A 387 10.95 -5.40 32.51
CA GLU A 387 12.31 -5.22 33.04
C GLU A 387 13.08 -6.53 33.22
N ASP A 388 12.39 -7.60 33.63
CA ASP A 388 12.98 -8.95 33.77
C ASP A 388 13.24 -9.70 32.46
N ILE A 389 12.75 -9.22 31.31
CA ILE A 389 13.00 -9.85 30.01
C ILE A 389 14.27 -9.22 29.42
N LYS A 390 15.38 -9.95 29.46
CA LYS A 390 16.67 -9.51 28.89
C LYS A 390 16.91 -10.21 27.56
N VAL A 391 17.07 -9.44 26.49
CA VAL A 391 17.49 -9.93 25.18
C VAL A 391 18.91 -9.49 24.94
N LYS A 392 19.77 -10.39 24.45
CA LYS A 392 21.19 -10.10 24.20
C LYS A 392 21.68 -10.83 22.96
N LEU A 393 22.30 -10.09 22.04
CA LEU A 393 23.09 -10.66 20.93
C LEU A 393 24.29 -11.42 21.48
N GLU A 394 24.44 -12.67 21.11
CA GLU A 394 25.57 -13.53 21.51
C GLU A 394 26.68 -13.50 20.46
N ALA A 395 26.31 -13.62 19.18
CA ALA A 395 27.22 -13.56 18.05
C ALA A 395 26.52 -13.02 16.79
N ALA A 396 27.29 -12.38 15.90
CA ALA A 396 26.86 -12.07 14.54
C ALA A 396 28.06 -12.07 13.59
N VAL A 397 27.92 -12.74 12.44
CA VAL A 397 28.94 -12.83 11.39
C VAL A 397 28.25 -12.68 10.01
N PRO A 398 28.56 -11.64 9.23
CA PRO A 398 29.36 -10.45 9.60
C PRO A 398 28.74 -9.70 10.78
N LYS A 399 29.53 -8.84 11.44
CA LYS A 399 28.95 -7.93 12.45
C LYS A 399 27.97 -6.98 11.77
N PRO A 400 26.78 -6.72 12.35
CA PRO A 400 25.93 -5.65 11.89
C PRO A 400 26.61 -4.30 12.10
N GLN A 401 26.05 -3.26 11.49
CA GLN A 401 26.28 -1.88 11.93
C GLN A 401 25.88 -1.72 13.41
N GLU A 402 26.34 -0.64 14.06
CA GLU A 402 26.07 -0.46 15.50
C GLU A 402 24.56 -0.51 15.76
N PRO A 403 24.10 -1.32 16.74
CA PRO A 403 22.67 -1.58 16.89
C PRO A 403 21.94 -0.29 17.24
N GLY A 404 21.04 0.11 16.34
CA GLY A 404 20.10 1.19 16.58
C GLY A 404 19.13 0.85 17.71
N GLU A 405 18.24 1.80 18.02
CA GLU A 405 17.15 1.55 18.96
C GLU A 405 16.29 0.35 18.52
N LEU A 406 15.62 -0.29 19.46
CA LEU A 406 14.67 -1.40 19.22
C LEU A 406 15.26 -2.73 18.70
N ASN A 407 16.54 -3.01 18.96
CA ASN A 407 17.19 -4.30 18.64
C ASN A 407 17.19 -4.65 17.13
N LEU A 408 17.28 -3.64 16.27
CA LEU A 408 17.52 -3.81 14.84
C LEU A 408 18.95 -4.32 14.57
N LEU A 409 19.10 -5.10 13.50
CA LEU A 409 20.37 -5.64 13.02
C LEU A 409 20.48 -5.34 11.52
N ASP A 410 21.39 -4.43 11.17
CA ASP A 410 21.54 -3.92 9.81
C ASP A 410 22.89 -4.33 9.22
N TRP A 411 22.91 -4.81 7.98
CA TRP A 411 24.12 -5.17 7.26
C TRP A 411 24.13 -4.57 5.85
N GLU A 412 25.18 -3.81 5.52
CA GLU A 412 25.50 -3.41 4.15
C GLU A 412 26.49 -4.42 3.55
N LEU A 413 26.16 -4.97 2.38
CA LEU A 413 26.91 -6.04 1.74
C LEU A 413 27.01 -5.83 0.22
N ASP A 414 28.23 -5.66 -0.28
CA ASP A 414 28.48 -5.80 -1.72
C ASP A 414 28.43 -7.28 -2.12
N LEU A 415 27.68 -7.64 -3.16
CA LEU A 415 27.61 -8.97 -3.74
C LEU A 415 28.08 -8.93 -5.19
N ALA A 416 29.21 -9.56 -5.49
CA ALA A 416 29.71 -9.73 -6.85
C ALA A 416 28.76 -10.60 -7.70
N PRO A 417 28.85 -10.57 -9.04
CA PRO A 417 28.03 -11.42 -9.91
C PRO A 417 28.16 -12.90 -9.55
N LYS A 418 27.04 -13.60 -9.33
CA LYS A 418 26.96 -15.01 -8.90
C LYS A 418 27.55 -15.30 -7.51
N GLU A 419 27.85 -14.27 -6.71
CA GLU A 419 28.34 -14.46 -5.34
C GLU A 419 27.22 -14.95 -4.42
N LYS A 420 27.61 -15.80 -3.47
CA LYS A 420 26.77 -16.17 -2.32
C LYS A 420 27.42 -15.68 -1.04
N LYS A 421 26.64 -15.03 -0.17
CA LYS A 421 27.03 -14.70 1.20
C LYS A 421 26.06 -15.30 2.20
N THR A 422 26.51 -15.38 3.44
CA THR A 422 25.72 -15.88 4.55
C THR A 422 25.90 -14.94 5.72
N ILE A 423 24.79 -14.45 6.28
CA ILE A 423 24.76 -13.80 7.58
C ILE A 423 24.31 -14.85 8.60
N ARG A 424 24.99 -14.93 9.74
CA ARG A 424 24.53 -15.70 10.90
C ARG A 424 24.47 -14.79 12.10
N PHE A 425 23.41 -14.92 12.90
CA PHE A 425 23.34 -14.26 14.20
C PHE A 425 22.65 -15.14 15.24
N ASP A 426 23.20 -15.12 16.45
CA ASP A 426 22.73 -15.85 17.62
C ASP A 426 22.36 -14.85 18.72
N PHE A 427 21.20 -15.03 19.35
CA PHE A 427 20.78 -14.23 20.50
C PHE A 427 20.11 -15.08 21.58
N GLN A 428 20.26 -14.65 22.83
CA GLN A 428 19.57 -15.24 23.97
C GLN A 428 18.40 -14.35 24.43
N VAL A 429 17.33 -14.99 24.89
CA VAL A 429 16.23 -14.37 25.64
C VAL A 429 16.19 -14.99 27.04
N GLU A 430 16.46 -14.17 28.06
CA GLU A 430 16.39 -14.54 29.47
C GLU A 430 15.13 -13.93 30.11
N TYR A 431 14.37 -14.74 30.86
CA TYR A 431 13.16 -14.29 31.58
C TYR A 431 12.86 -15.18 32.81
N PRO A 432 12.05 -14.73 33.79
CA PRO A 432 11.69 -15.53 34.96
C PRO A 432 10.88 -16.78 34.57
N GLN A 433 11.16 -17.94 35.18
CA GLN A 433 10.51 -19.20 34.80
C GLN A 433 8.97 -19.18 34.92
N GLU A 434 8.44 -18.53 35.96
CA GLU A 434 7.00 -18.41 36.23
C GLU A 434 6.31 -17.38 35.31
N MET A 435 7.07 -16.58 34.56
CA MET A 435 6.53 -15.57 33.66
C MET A 435 6.06 -16.22 32.35
N ARG A 436 4.75 -16.13 32.07
CA ARG A 436 4.19 -16.51 30.77
C ARG A 436 4.52 -15.45 29.70
N VAL A 437 5.64 -15.64 29.01
CA VAL A 437 6.02 -14.82 27.85
C VAL A 437 5.26 -15.28 26.60
N MET A 438 4.78 -14.32 25.80
CA MET A 438 4.18 -14.53 24.48
C MET A 438 4.98 -13.77 23.41
N GLY A 439 4.90 -14.19 22.14
CA GLY A 439 5.63 -13.55 21.05
C GLY A 439 7.13 -13.85 21.01
N LEU A 440 7.56 -14.95 21.67
CA LEU A 440 8.86 -15.54 21.39
C LEU A 440 8.91 -16.03 19.92
N PRO A 441 10.08 -15.96 19.26
CA PRO A 441 10.25 -16.49 17.90
C PRO A 441 10.02 -18.00 17.78
#